data_AF-A0A397ZEH2-F1
#
_entry.id   AF-A0A397ZEH2-F1
#
_cell.length_a   1.000
_cell.length_b   1.000
_cell.length_c   1.000
_cell.angle_alpha   90.00
_cell.angle_beta   90.00
_cell.angle_gamma   90.00
#
_symmetry.space_group_name_H-M   'P 1'
#
loop_
_entity.id
_entity.type
_entity.pdbx_description
1 polymer ?
#
loop_
_entity_poly.entity_id
_entity_poly.type
_entity_poly.pdbx_seq_one_letter_code
_entity_poly.pdbx_strand_id
1 'polypeptide(L)'
;MKYVLVTGGVVSGLGKGVTASSIGLLLQACGLRVTSIKIDPYLNTDAGTMSPFEHGEVFVLDDGGEVDLDLGNYERFLDSTLTHVHKAAWDLLKGADGILVPGGFGDRGVQGKILATKYARENQVPFLGICLGMQLAVVEFARSILGFEDANSTEFEPETPSPCVIFMPEGSTTHMGGTMRLGSRRTYFQVPDCKSAKLYGNAKFVDERHRHRYEVNPDMIQEIENAGLSFVGKDETGRRMEIVELQNHPYFVGVQFHPEFKSRPGKPSALFLGLIAAASGCLEAVLQASGKVSKVSTTRVANGAATGKVYQNGNVYSNGNGLHH
;
A
#
# COMPACT_ATOMS: atom_id res chain seq x y z
N MET A 1 -4.57 9.84 18.75
CA MET A 1 -3.57 9.96 17.65
C MET A 1 -3.72 8.70 16.81
N LYS A 2 -3.73 8.81 15.48
CA LYS A 2 -3.91 7.69 14.54
C LYS A 2 -2.69 7.62 13.63
N TYR A 3 -2.16 6.44 13.34
CA TYR A 3 -0.95 6.28 12.52
C TYR A 3 -1.25 5.46 11.26
N VAL A 4 -0.74 5.93 10.12
CA VAL A 4 -0.76 5.20 8.85
C VAL A 4 0.68 4.97 8.45
N LEU A 5 1.14 3.72 8.52
CA LEU A 5 2.53 3.37 8.24
C LEU A 5 2.70 3.00 6.77
N VAL A 6 3.53 3.77 6.07
CA VAL A 6 3.93 3.50 4.67
C VAL A 6 5.37 3.01 4.69
N THR A 7 5.55 1.69 4.66
CA THR A 7 6.89 1.09 4.60
C THR A 7 7.42 1.09 3.16
N GLY A 8 8.66 0.67 2.90
CA GLY A 8 9.22 0.64 1.56
C GLY A 8 10.34 -0.37 1.43
N GLY A 9 10.30 -1.24 0.41
CA GLY A 9 11.46 -2.01 -0.03
C GLY A 9 11.78 -1.65 -1.49
N VAL A 10 12.70 -2.34 -2.16
CA VAL A 10 13.14 -2.12 -3.55
C VAL A 10 14.35 -1.20 -3.68
N VAL A 11 14.08 0.06 -4.03
CA VAL A 11 14.96 1.10 -4.53
C VAL A 11 14.30 2.42 -4.09
N SER A 12 15.10 3.43 -3.76
CA SER A 12 14.64 4.80 -3.53
C SER A 12 13.97 5.36 -4.81
N GLY A 13 12.99 6.26 -4.68
CA GLY A 13 12.37 6.90 -5.87
C GLY A 13 11.13 6.21 -6.49
N LEU A 14 10.58 5.12 -5.95
CA LEU A 14 9.29 4.54 -6.40
C LEU A 14 8.04 5.38 -6.06
N GLY A 15 8.24 6.63 -5.61
CA GLY A 15 7.14 7.51 -5.24
C GLY A 15 6.50 7.16 -3.90
N LYS A 16 7.19 6.44 -2.99
CA LYS A 16 6.69 6.15 -1.62
C LYS A 16 6.31 7.43 -0.87
N GLY A 17 7.15 8.47 -0.99
CA GLY A 17 6.83 9.81 -0.52
C GLY A 17 5.57 10.36 -1.19
N VAL A 18 5.45 10.26 -2.51
CA VAL A 18 4.26 10.71 -3.26
C VAL A 18 2.98 9.97 -2.81
N THR A 19 3.06 8.66 -2.57
CA THR A 19 1.94 7.85 -2.07
C THR A 19 1.57 8.24 -0.64
N ALA A 20 2.56 8.37 0.26
CA ALA A 20 2.33 8.82 1.64
C ALA A 20 1.74 10.24 1.68
N SER A 21 2.26 11.16 0.87
CA SER A 21 1.74 12.53 0.73
C SER A 21 0.33 12.56 0.15
N SER A 22 0.03 11.70 -0.83
CA SER A 22 -1.32 11.60 -1.40
C SER A 22 -2.33 11.10 -0.36
N ILE A 23 -1.93 10.14 0.48
CA ILE A 23 -2.76 9.66 1.61
C ILE A 23 -2.95 10.78 2.63
N GLY A 24 -1.88 11.49 2.99
CA GLY A 24 -1.95 12.62 3.91
C GLY A 24 -2.90 13.72 3.42
N LEU A 25 -2.86 14.05 2.13
CA LEU A 25 -3.75 15.02 1.50
C LEU A 25 -5.22 14.59 1.55
N LEU A 26 -5.51 13.31 1.31
CA LEU A 26 -6.86 12.77 1.42
C LEU A 26 -7.41 12.87 2.85
N LEU A 27 -6.57 12.56 3.84
CA LEU A 27 -6.94 12.66 5.25
C LEU A 27 -7.18 14.12 5.68
N GLN A 28 -6.35 15.06 5.22
CA GLN A 28 -6.58 16.50 5.43
C GLN A 28 -7.87 16.98 4.76
N ALA A 29 -8.17 16.53 3.55
CA ALA A 29 -9.42 16.87 2.85
C ALA A 29 -10.67 16.34 3.58
N CYS A 30 -10.53 15.30 4.39
CA CYS A 30 -11.57 14.80 5.30
C CYS A 30 -11.64 15.57 6.63
N GLY A 31 -10.89 16.66 6.80
CA GLY A 31 -10.90 17.50 8.01
C GLY A 31 -10.02 16.98 9.15
N LEU A 32 -9.14 16.01 8.89
CA LEU A 32 -8.25 15.44 9.90
C LEU A 32 -6.94 16.23 9.98
N ARG A 33 -6.41 16.39 11.20
CA ARG A 33 -5.04 16.88 11.42
C ARG A 33 -4.06 15.73 11.16
N VAL A 34 -3.13 15.92 10.23
CA VAL A 34 -2.19 14.89 9.76
C VAL A 34 -0.75 15.38 9.91
N THR A 35 0.14 14.49 10.31
CA THR A 35 1.61 14.66 10.32
C THR A 35 2.27 13.40 9.76
N SER A 36 3.55 13.45 9.38
CA SER A 36 4.29 12.37 8.74
C SER A 36 5.65 12.11 9.40
N ILE A 37 6.06 10.84 9.50
CA ILE A 37 7.35 10.39 10.05
C ILE A 37 7.98 9.42 9.05
N LYS A 38 9.28 9.55 8.77
CA LYS A 38 10.07 8.62 7.94
C LYS A 38 11.02 7.81 8.80
N ILE A 39 11.20 6.55 8.42
CA ILE A 39 12.10 5.59 9.07
C ILE A 39 12.98 4.99 7.97
N ASP A 40 14.30 5.19 8.05
CA ASP A 40 15.28 4.68 7.08
C ASP A 40 15.99 3.42 7.60
N PRO A 41 16.15 2.36 6.77
CA PRO A 41 16.59 1.04 7.22
C PRO A 41 18.11 0.79 7.13
N TYR A 42 18.95 1.82 7.10
CA TYR A 42 20.40 1.64 6.98
C TYR A 42 21.02 1.07 8.27
N LEU A 43 22.03 0.20 8.12
CA LEU A 43 22.75 -0.44 9.24
C LEU A 43 23.90 0.43 9.77
N ASN A 44 24.32 1.35 8.92
CA ASN A 44 25.12 2.50 9.26
C ASN A 44 24.39 3.24 10.38
N THR A 45 25.03 3.42 11.53
CA THR A 45 24.56 4.31 12.59
C THR A 45 24.33 5.73 12.09
N ASP A 46 24.96 6.05 10.95
CA ASP A 46 25.09 7.39 10.40
C ASP A 46 25.23 7.37 8.87
N ALA A 47 24.46 8.18 8.17
CA ALA A 47 24.49 8.30 6.71
C ALA A 47 25.83 8.84 6.16
N GLY A 48 26.67 9.52 6.95
CA GLY A 48 28.00 10.00 6.52
C GLY A 48 29.08 8.92 6.43
N THR A 49 28.74 7.68 6.78
CA THR A 49 29.56 6.52 6.42
C THR A 49 29.28 5.99 5.01
N MET A 50 28.35 6.60 4.25
CA MET A 50 28.01 6.27 2.87
C MET A 50 28.59 7.28 1.88
N SER A 51 28.92 6.84 0.66
CA SER A 51 29.43 7.71 -0.42
C SER A 51 28.35 8.71 -0.87
N PRO A 52 28.57 10.03 -0.76
CA PRO A 52 27.56 11.04 -1.12
C PRO A 52 27.26 11.08 -2.62
N PHE A 53 28.20 10.62 -3.45
CA PHE A 53 28.06 10.61 -4.91
C PHE A 53 27.14 9.48 -5.41
N GLU A 54 26.96 8.43 -4.61
CA GLU A 54 26.16 7.24 -4.97
C GLU A 54 24.82 7.19 -4.23
N HIS A 55 24.73 7.83 -3.06
CA HIS A 55 23.59 7.71 -2.15
C HIS A 55 22.89 9.04 -1.81
N GLY A 56 23.37 10.16 -2.36
CA GLY A 56 22.84 11.48 -2.08
C GLY A 56 23.52 12.14 -0.88
N GLU A 57 23.18 13.41 -0.66
CA GLU A 57 23.70 14.20 0.46
C GLU A 57 23.32 13.57 1.81
N VAL A 58 24.23 13.71 2.76
CA VAL A 58 24.06 13.30 4.15
C VAL A 58 23.52 14.50 4.91
N PHE A 59 22.35 14.37 5.51
CA PHE A 59 21.76 15.43 6.34
C PHE A 59 22.11 15.19 7.80
N VAL A 60 22.45 16.23 8.56
CA VAL A 60 22.85 16.12 9.96
C VAL A 60 21.76 16.74 10.83
N LEU A 61 21.24 15.98 11.79
CA LEU A 61 20.24 16.42 12.76
C LEU A 61 20.89 17.16 13.95
N ASP A 62 20.08 17.92 14.70
CA ASP A 62 20.55 18.68 15.88
C ASP A 62 21.13 17.78 16.99
N ASP A 63 20.73 16.51 17.06
CA ASP A 63 21.26 15.51 18.01
C ASP A 63 22.59 14.88 17.54
N GLY A 64 23.10 15.29 16.38
CA GLY A 64 24.34 14.81 15.79
C GLY A 64 24.19 13.55 14.94
N GLY A 65 22.96 13.06 14.71
CA GLY A 65 22.72 11.94 13.79
C GLY A 65 22.85 12.37 12.32
N GLU A 66 23.77 11.77 11.60
CA GLU A 66 23.85 11.75 10.14
C GLU A 66 22.77 10.80 9.59
N VAL A 67 21.86 11.33 8.81
CA VAL A 67 20.68 10.63 8.31
C VAL A 67 20.50 10.84 6.81
N ASP A 68 19.60 10.06 6.22
CA ASP A 68 19.24 10.19 4.80
C ASP A 68 18.70 11.58 4.48
N LEU A 69 18.97 12.08 3.27
CA LEU A 69 18.51 13.39 2.77
C LEU A 69 17.00 13.61 2.90
N ASP A 70 16.20 12.54 2.85
CA ASP A 70 14.76 12.62 3.04
C ASP A 70 14.40 13.26 4.39
N LEU A 71 15.18 13.05 5.46
CA LEU A 71 14.94 13.69 6.75
C LEU A 71 15.14 15.20 6.72
N GLY A 72 16.13 15.69 5.98
CA GLY A 72 16.29 17.12 5.74
C GLY A 72 15.14 17.72 4.94
N ASN A 73 14.51 16.96 4.05
CA ASN A 73 13.28 17.40 3.40
C ASN A 73 12.11 17.47 4.40
N TYR A 74 12.00 16.54 5.34
CA TYR A 74 10.94 16.61 6.36
C TYR A 74 11.11 17.78 7.31
N GLU A 75 12.32 18.09 7.79
CA GLU A 75 12.52 19.28 8.64
C GLU A 75 12.15 20.57 7.90
N ARG A 76 12.54 20.70 6.63
CA ARG A 76 12.23 21.88 5.79
C ARG A 76 10.73 22.03 5.49
N PHE A 77 10.03 20.93 5.23
CA PHE A 77 8.61 20.96 4.86
C PHE A 77 7.66 20.97 6.05
N LEU A 78 8.08 20.42 7.19
CA LEU A 78 7.24 20.25 8.39
C LEU A 78 7.58 21.23 9.52
N ASP A 79 8.69 21.98 9.39
CA ASP A 79 9.16 22.94 10.38
C ASP A 79 9.37 22.29 11.78
N SER A 80 10.11 21.17 11.81
CA SER A 80 10.28 20.35 13.02
C SER A 80 11.60 19.57 13.04
N THR A 81 12.25 19.42 14.21
CA THR A 81 13.52 18.69 14.44
C THR A 81 13.34 17.17 14.71
N LEU A 82 14.18 16.27 14.14
CA LEU A 82 14.07 14.77 14.23
C LEU A 82 15.22 14.05 15.03
N THR A 83 15.12 12.71 15.32
CA THR A 83 16.12 11.85 16.06
C THR A 83 16.18 10.34 15.59
N HIS A 84 17.22 9.55 15.94
CA HIS A 84 17.54 8.15 15.46
C HIS A 84 16.90 6.97 16.28
N VAL A 85 15.91 6.16 15.79
CA VAL A 85 15.25 5.10 16.65
C VAL A 85 14.56 3.86 15.98
N HIS A 86 14.93 2.61 16.35
CA HIS A 86 14.24 1.31 16.02
C HIS A 86 13.04 0.94 16.92
N LYS A 87 13.09 1.23 18.23
CA LYS A 87 11.98 0.97 19.16
C LYS A 87 10.75 1.82 18.83
N ALA A 88 10.99 3.09 18.49
CA ALA A 88 9.93 3.99 18.04
C ALA A 88 9.24 3.46 16.78
N ALA A 89 9.99 2.87 15.84
CA ALA A 89 9.40 2.27 14.63
C ALA A 89 8.39 1.16 14.96
N TRP A 90 8.68 0.32 15.96
CA TRP A 90 7.77 -0.74 16.39
C TRP A 90 6.56 -0.20 17.16
N ASP A 91 6.77 0.79 18.03
CA ASP A 91 5.68 1.45 18.76
C ASP A 91 4.73 2.19 17.79
N LEU A 92 5.28 2.81 16.74
CA LEU A 92 4.50 3.44 15.66
C LEU A 92 3.70 2.41 14.86
N LEU A 93 4.32 1.26 14.51
CA LEU A 93 3.62 0.19 13.80
C LEU A 93 2.46 -0.38 14.64
N LYS A 94 2.68 -0.58 15.94
CA LYS A 94 1.65 -1.07 16.86
C LYS A 94 0.52 -0.08 17.07
N GLY A 95 0.82 1.22 17.02
CA GLY A 95 -0.17 2.30 17.09
C GLY A 95 -0.93 2.55 15.78
N ALA A 96 -0.61 1.85 14.69
CA ALA A 96 -1.22 2.10 13.40
C ALA A 96 -2.64 1.52 13.27
N ASP A 97 -3.55 2.30 12.68
CA ASP A 97 -4.91 1.85 12.36
C ASP A 97 -4.97 1.05 11.04
N GLY A 98 -3.89 1.10 10.26
CA GLY A 98 -3.73 0.34 9.02
C GLY A 98 -2.27 0.25 8.59
N ILE A 99 -1.90 -0.89 8.02
CA ILE A 99 -0.53 -1.23 7.62
C ILE A 99 -0.48 -1.42 6.09
N LEU A 100 0.41 -0.68 5.44
CA LEU A 100 0.72 -0.83 4.03
C LEU A 100 2.14 -1.36 3.86
N VAL A 101 2.26 -2.54 3.23
CA VAL A 101 3.54 -3.10 2.81
C VAL A 101 3.62 -2.99 1.29
N PRO A 102 4.36 -2.03 0.74
CA PRO A 102 4.40 -1.87 -0.70
C PRO A 102 5.45 -2.78 -1.34
N GLY A 103 5.61 -2.59 -2.65
CA GLY A 103 6.61 -3.26 -3.46
C GLY A 103 8.01 -3.27 -2.82
N GLY A 104 8.77 -4.27 -3.23
CA GLY A 104 10.13 -4.58 -2.80
C GLY A 104 10.93 -5.26 -3.91
N PHE A 105 12.24 -5.08 -3.90
CA PHE A 105 13.20 -5.64 -4.85
C PHE A 105 14.48 -5.84 -4.09
N GLY A 106 15.10 -6.99 -4.29
CA GLY A 106 16.14 -7.44 -3.39
C GLY A 106 15.61 -7.72 -1.98
N ASP A 107 16.55 -8.15 -1.14
CA ASP A 107 16.35 -8.73 0.19
C ASP A 107 16.20 -7.70 1.33
N ARG A 108 16.53 -6.43 1.07
CA ARG A 108 16.54 -5.37 2.09
C ARG A 108 15.18 -5.19 2.76
N GLY A 109 15.17 -5.37 4.09
CA GLY A 109 14.00 -5.13 4.93
C GLY A 109 12.90 -6.20 4.83
N VAL A 110 13.14 -7.32 4.13
CA VAL A 110 12.15 -8.40 3.95
C VAL A 110 11.66 -8.95 5.30
N GLN A 111 12.56 -9.23 6.25
CA GLN A 111 12.16 -9.76 7.57
C GLN A 111 11.28 -8.77 8.35
N GLY A 112 11.61 -7.47 8.32
CA GLY A 112 10.79 -6.45 8.96
C GLY A 112 9.39 -6.35 8.36
N LYS A 113 9.28 -6.49 7.03
CA LYS A 113 7.98 -6.54 6.34
C LYS A 113 7.18 -7.81 6.69
N ILE A 114 7.82 -8.98 6.76
CA ILE A 114 7.16 -10.23 7.20
C ILE A 114 6.62 -10.05 8.63
N LEU A 115 7.41 -9.47 9.54
CA LEU A 115 6.98 -9.19 10.92
C LEU A 115 5.81 -8.19 10.97
N ALA A 116 5.83 -7.14 10.14
CA ALA A 116 4.73 -6.18 10.02
C ALA A 116 3.44 -6.86 9.52
N THR A 117 3.55 -7.72 8.50
CA THR A 117 2.42 -8.48 7.97
C THR A 117 1.85 -9.46 9.00
N LYS A 118 2.73 -10.17 9.73
CA LYS A 118 2.35 -11.06 10.83
C LYS A 118 1.59 -10.30 11.91
N TYR A 119 2.12 -9.16 12.35
CA TYR A 119 1.47 -8.30 13.33
C TYR A 119 0.08 -7.88 12.85
N ALA A 120 -0.05 -7.45 11.59
CA ALA A 120 -1.33 -7.04 11.03
C ALA A 120 -2.36 -8.18 11.08
N ARG A 121 -1.98 -9.38 10.63
CA ARG A 121 -2.81 -10.59 10.64
C ARG A 121 -3.28 -10.96 12.05
N GLU A 122 -2.35 -11.03 12.99
CA GLU A 122 -2.63 -11.50 14.36
C GLU A 122 -3.45 -10.49 15.17
N ASN A 123 -3.30 -9.20 14.90
CA ASN A 123 -3.94 -8.12 15.66
C ASN A 123 -5.14 -7.50 14.94
N GLN A 124 -5.60 -8.11 13.84
CA GLN A 124 -6.75 -7.66 13.06
C GLN A 124 -6.59 -6.21 12.55
N VAL A 125 -5.36 -5.78 12.28
CA VAL A 125 -5.06 -4.43 11.77
C VAL A 125 -5.20 -4.44 10.26
N PRO A 126 -6.07 -3.60 9.66
CA PRO A 126 -6.22 -3.47 8.22
C PRO A 126 -4.89 -3.47 7.45
N PHE A 127 -4.76 -4.35 6.47
CA PHE A 127 -3.52 -4.62 5.76
C PHE A 127 -3.71 -4.52 4.24
N LEU A 128 -2.77 -3.85 3.58
CA LEU A 128 -2.61 -3.87 2.13
C LEU A 128 -1.16 -4.24 1.77
N GLY A 129 -0.98 -5.34 1.05
CA GLY A 129 0.30 -5.75 0.46
C GLY A 129 0.32 -5.46 -1.04
N ILE A 130 1.37 -4.82 -1.55
CA ILE A 130 1.52 -4.51 -2.99
C ILE A 130 2.79 -5.17 -3.54
N CYS A 131 2.67 -5.92 -4.64
CA CYS A 131 3.76 -6.66 -5.28
C CYS A 131 4.50 -7.52 -4.24
N LEU A 132 5.74 -7.18 -3.86
CA LEU A 132 6.43 -7.87 -2.75
C LEU A 132 5.56 -7.97 -1.48
N GLY A 133 4.74 -6.96 -1.15
CA GLY A 133 3.85 -7.05 0.01
C GLY A 133 2.86 -8.21 -0.05
N MET A 134 2.35 -8.55 -1.24
CA MET A 134 1.50 -9.74 -1.41
C MET A 134 2.31 -11.03 -1.26
N GLN A 135 3.48 -11.09 -1.90
CA GLN A 135 4.39 -12.23 -1.80
C GLN A 135 4.77 -12.53 -0.34
N LEU A 136 5.11 -11.49 0.42
CA LEU A 136 5.45 -11.63 1.84
C LEU A 136 4.25 -11.98 2.71
N ALA A 137 3.03 -11.59 2.33
CA ALA A 137 1.83 -12.07 3.01
C ALA A 137 1.62 -13.58 2.81
N VAL A 138 1.89 -14.11 1.61
CA VAL A 138 1.86 -15.55 1.36
C VAL A 138 2.96 -16.28 2.13
N VAL A 139 4.19 -15.76 2.12
CA VAL A 139 5.32 -16.32 2.89
C VAL A 139 5.02 -16.30 4.39
N GLU A 140 4.54 -15.19 4.93
CA GLU A 140 4.18 -15.09 6.35
C GLU A 140 3.09 -16.08 6.72
N PHE A 141 2.06 -16.22 5.89
CA PHE A 141 0.97 -17.15 6.12
C PHE A 141 1.45 -18.61 6.10
N ALA A 142 2.32 -18.97 5.15
CA ALA A 142 2.92 -20.31 5.08
C ALA A 142 3.75 -20.62 6.34
N ARG A 143 4.57 -19.66 6.81
CA ARG A 143 5.34 -19.82 8.05
C ARG A 143 4.45 -19.99 9.28
N SER A 144 3.48 -19.10 9.44
CA SER A 144 2.71 -19.00 10.69
C SER A 144 1.53 -19.98 10.78
N ILE A 145 0.92 -20.33 9.64
CA ILE A 145 -0.31 -21.14 9.61
C ILE A 145 -0.05 -22.55 9.09
N LEU A 146 0.78 -22.72 8.06
CA LEU A 146 1.12 -24.05 7.53
C LEU A 146 2.29 -24.70 8.27
N GLY A 147 3.04 -23.94 9.07
CA GLY A 147 4.21 -24.44 9.81
C GLY A 147 5.46 -24.61 8.96
N PHE A 148 5.50 -24.03 7.76
CA PHE A 148 6.67 -24.04 6.88
C PHE A 148 7.66 -22.96 7.33
N GLU A 149 8.43 -23.22 8.39
CA GLU A 149 9.34 -22.24 8.99
C GLU A 149 10.35 -21.67 7.98
N ASP A 150 10.78 -22.48 7.03
CA ASP A 150 11.72 -22.15 5.96
C ASP A 150 11.07 -21.48 4.74
N ALA A 151 9.74 -21.34 4.72
CA ALA A 151 9.02 -20.77 3.59
C ALA A 151 9.58 -19.42 3.17
N ASN A 152 9.84 -19.26 1.87
CA ASN A 152 10.41 -18.02 1.35
C ASN A 152 10.14 -17.83 -0.15
N SER A 153 10.59 -16.69 -0.68
CA SER A 153 10.76 -16.48 -2.11
C SER A 153 12.12 -16.99 -2.56
N THR A 154 12.16 -17.68 -3.71
CA THR A 154 13.43 -18.05 -4.35
C THR A 154 14.21 -16.84 -4.88
N GLU A 155 13.62 -15.63 -4.83
CA GLU A 155 14.36 -14.37 -5.04
C GLU A 155 15.39 -14.10 -3.94
N PHE A 156 15.08 -14.47 -2.68
CA PHE A 156 15.90 -14.16 -1.52
C PHE A 156 16.60 -15.39 -0.95
N GLU A 157 15.95 -16.54 -1.05
CA GLU A 157 16.48 -17.82 -0.59
C GLU A 157 16.27 -18.87 -1.69
N PRO A 158 17.20 -18.98 -2.67
CA PRO A 158 17.04 -19.88 -3.82
C PRO A 158 16.88 -21.35 -3.45
N GLU A 159 17.45 -21.77 -2.31
CA GLU A 159 17.48 -23.16 -1.85
C GLU A 159 16.43 -23.46 -0.76
N THR A 160 15.44 -22.59 -0.58
CA THR A 160 14.35 -22.82 0.39
C THR A 160 13.62 -24.14 0.06
N PRO A 161 13.47 -25.06 1.04
CA PRO A 161 12.68 -26.27 0.87
C PRO A 161 11.19 -26.00 0.60
N SER A 162 10.68 -24.86 1.04
CA SER A 162 9.28 -24.43 0.93
C SER A 162 9.13 -23.16 0.06
N PRO A 163 9.36 -23.25 -1.27
CA PRO A 163 9.38 -22.08 -2.15
C PRO A 163 7.96 -21.56 -2.43
N CYS A 164 7.46 -20.68 -1.56
CA CYS A 164 6.13 -20.07 -1.67
C CYS A 164 6.00 -19.12 -2.85
N VAL A 165 7.13 -18.53 -3.26
CA VAL A 165 7.20 -17.59 -4.38
C VAL A 165 8.38 -18.00 -5.25
N ILE A 166 8.11 -18.16 -6.55
CA ILE A 166 9.06 -18.71 -7.53
C ILE A 166 9.19 -17.82 -8.75
N PHE A 167 10.33 -17.92 -9.42
CA PHE A 167 10.57 -17.22 -10.69
C PHE A 167 9.69 -17.83 -11.80
N MET A 168 8.76 -17.04 -12.35
CA MET A 168 7.78 -17.47 -13.36
C MET A 168 7.68 -16.40 -14.47
N PRO A 169 8.71 -16.28 -15.32
CA PRO A 169 8.81 -15.20 -16.28
C PRO A 169 7.73 -15.26 -17.39
N GLU A 170 7.46 -14.11 -17.99
CA GLU A 170 6.78 -14.05 -19.29
C GLU A 170 7.85 -14.04 -20.38
N GLY A 171 7.79 -14.92 -21.39
CA GLY A 171 8.73 -14.93 -22.50
C GLY A 171 10.01 -15.76 -22.29
N SER A 172 11.00 -15.60 -23.17
CA SER A 172 12.25 -16.38 -23.17
C SER A 172 13.23 -15.88 -22.11
N THR A 173 13.86 -16.81 -21.38
CA THR A 173 14.91 -16.54 -20.38
C THR A 173 16.23 -16.04 -20.98
N THR A 174 16.37 -16.08 -22.32
CA THR A 174 17.61 -15.78 -23.04
C THR A 174 17.84 -14.30 -23.34
N HIS A 175 16.83 -13.43 -23.20
CA HIS A 175 16.94 -12.00 -23.51
C HIS A 175 16.87 -11.15 -22.23
N MET A 176 17.93 -10.39 -21.93
CA MET A 176 17.92 -9.43 -20.82
C MET A 176 16.77 -8.43 -20.99
N GLY A 177 15.89 -8.35 -19.98
CA GLY A 177 14.70 -7.49 -19.99
C GLY A 177 13.43 -8.15 -20.51
N GLY A 178 13.52 -9.31 -21.17
CA GLY A 178 12.38 -10.00 -21.80
C GLY A 178 11.55 -10.89 -20.87
N THR A 179 11.96 -11.07 -19.61
CA THR A 179 11.35 -12.01 -18.64
C THR A 179 10.38 -11.38 -17.65
N MET A 180 10.31 -10.04 -17.60
CA MET A 180 9.55 -9.30 -16.59
C MET A 180 8.10 -9.11 -17.05
N ARG A 181 7.13 -9.42 -16.17
CA ARG A 181 5.73 -9.05 -16.36
C ARG A 181 5.59 -7.55 -16.13
N LEU A 182 5.34 -6.83 -17.22
CA LEU A 182 5.35 -5.36 -17.28
C LEU A 182 4.08 -4.80 -17.89
N GLY A 183 3.66 -3.64 -17.40
CA GLY A 183 2.57 -2.86 -17.99
C GLY A 183 1.20 -3.36 -17.58
N SER A 184 0.17 -2.95 -18.33
CA SER A 184 -1.23 -3.26 -17.99
C SER A 184 -1.53 -4.72 -18.31
N ARG A 185 -2.00 -5.47 -17.31
CA ARG A 185 -2.49 -6.84 -17.46
C ARG A 185 -3.86 -6.97 -16.81
N ARG A 186 -4.64 -7.94 -17.31
CA ARG A 186 -5.98 -8.22 -16.81
C ARG A 186 -5.93 -9.23 -15.68
N THR A 187 -6.62 -8.91 -14.61
CA THR A 187 -6.88 -9.78 -13.46
C THR A 187 -8.36 -10.08 -13.38
N TYR A 188 -8.74 -11.36 -13.38
CA TYR A 188 -10.12 -11.84 -13.27
C TYR A 188 -10.44 -12.21 -11.84
N PHE A 189 -11.56 -11.72 -11.32
CA PHE A 189 -12.05 -12.14 -10.01
C PHE A 189 -12.63 -13.55 -10.09
N GLN A 190 -12.13 -14.44 -9.24
CA GLN A 190 -12.53 -15.85 -9.17
C GLN A 190 -13.62 -16.08 -8.13
N VAL A 191 -13.62 -15.27 -7.07
CA VAL A 191 -14.58 -15.37 -5.98
C VAL A 191 -15.57 -14.20 -6.10
N PRO A 192 -16.85 -14.49 -6.43
CA PRO A 192 -17.90 -13.48 -6.38
C PRO A 192 -17.97 -12.85 -4.99
N ASP A 193 -18.30 -11.55 -4.92
CA ASP A 193 -18.53 -10.83 -3.67
C ASP A 193 -17.33 -10.70 -2.70
N CYS A 194 -16.11 -11.03 -3.12
CA CYS A 194 -14.89 -10.70 -2.38
C CYS A 194 -14.74 -9.19 -2.17
N LYS A 195 -13.97 -8.76 -1.15
CA LYS A 195 -13.86 -7.35 -0.78
C LYS A 195 -13.29 -6.53 -1.93
N SER A 196 -12.30 -7.06 -2.62
CA SER A 196 -11.67 -6.43 -3.78
C SER A 196 -12.67 -6.24 -4.92
N ALA A 197 -13.44 -7.28 -5.30
CA ALA A 197 -14.45 -7.16 -6.36
C ALA A 197 -15.48 -6.08 -6.02
N LYS A 198 -15.97 -6.04 -4.78
CA LYS A 198 -16.92 -5.02 -4.31
C LYS A 198 -16.33 -3.61 -4.37
N LEU A 199 -15.08 -3.41 -3.95
CA LEU A 199 -14.39 -2.13 -4.03
C LEU A 199 -14.20 -1.67 -5.49
N TYR A 200 -13.98 -2.61 -6.40
CA TYR A 200 -13.95 -2.36 -7.85
C TYR A 200 -15.34 -2.33 -8.51
N GLY A 201 -16.42 -2.18 -7.72
CA GLY A 201 -17.78 -2.01 -8.25
C GLY A 201 -18.39 -3.29 -8.84
N ASN A 202 -18.01 -4.46 -8.32
CA ASN A 202 -18.41 -5.78 -8.80
C ASN A 202 -18.04 -6.01 -10.27
N ALA A 203 -16.93 -5.43 -10.72
CA ALA A 203 -16.36 -5.73 -12.03
C ALA A 203 -15.97 -7.22 -12.12
N LYS A 204 -16.08 -7.81 -13.32
CA LYS A 204 -15.62 -9.20 -13.55
C LYS A 204 -14.09 -9.32 -13.61
N PHE A 205 -13.43 -8.23 -13.98
CA PHE A 205 -11.98 -8.14 -14.09
C PHE A 205 -11.54 -6.69 -13.87
N VAL A 206 -10.26 -6.51 -13.61
CA VAL A 206 -9.58 -5.21 -13.57
C VAL A 206 -8.31 -5.27 -14.41
N ASP A 207 -7.98 -4.15 -15.07
CA ASP A 207 -6.71 -4.00 -15.77
C ASP A 207 -5.77 -3.15 -14.91
N GLU A 208 -4.70 -3.73 -14.39
CA GLU A 208 -3.76 -3.07 -13.48
C GLU A 208 -2.32 -3.20 -13.96
N ARG A 209 -1.41 -2.36 -13.44
CA ARG A 209 -0.02 -2.30 -13.92
C ARG A 209 0.89 -3.21 -13.11
N HIS A 210 1.69 -4.02 -13.79
CA HIS A 210 2.64 -4.96 -13.18
C HIS A 210 4.09 -4.53 -13.40
N ARG A 211 4.96 -4.92 -12.47
CA ARG A 211 6.42 -4.83 -12.57
C ARG A 211 7.07 -5.86 -11.65
N HIS A 212 6.99 -7.14 -12.04
CA HIS A 212 7.56 -8.24 -11.27
C HIS A 212 7.91 -9.42 -12.18
N ARG A 213 8.55 -10.44 -11.61
CA ARG A 213 8.94 -11.69 -12.30
C ARG A 213 8.81 -12.94 -11.43
N TYR A 214 8.38 -12.74 -10.19
CA TYR A 214 8.21 -13.77 -9.18
C TYR A 214 6.72 -13.86 -8.86
N GLU A 215 6.21 -15.08 -8.85
CA GLU A 215 4.80 -15.41 -8.70
C GLU A 215 4.63 -16.37 -7.52
N VAL A 216 3.43 -16.43 -6.96
CA VAL A 216 3.09 -17.47 -5.98
C VAL A 216 3.25 -18.83 -6.64
N ASN A 217 3.91 -19.77 -5.95
CA ASN A 217 4.14 -21.11 -6.45
C ASN A 217 2.82 -21.87 -6.66
N PRO A 218 2.48 -22.26 -7.90
CA PRO A 218 1.23 -22.96 -8.20
C PRO A 218 1.02 -24.24 -7.39
N ASP A 219 2.11 -24.92 -7.04
CA ASP A 219 2.07 -26.20 -6.32
C ASP A 219 1.61 -26.05 -4.86
N MET A 220 1.74 -24.84 -4.30
CA MET A 220 1.36 -24.53 -2.91
C MET A 220 -0.03 -23.90 -2.78
N ILE A 221 -0.66 -23.49 -3.90
CA ILE A 221 -1.94 -22.76 -3.90
C ILE A 221 -3.02 -23.53 -3.14
N GLN A 222 -3.20 -24.81 -3.46
CA GLN A 222 -4.30 -25.60 -2.88
C GLN A 222 -4.18 -25.72 -1.36
N GLU A 223 -2.97 -25.90 -0.86
CA GLU A 223 -2.69 -26.01 0.56
C GLU A 223 -2.93 -24.66 1.29
N ILE A 224 -2.47 -23.56 0.68
CA ILE A 224 -2.69 -22.20 1.20
C ILE A 224 -4.19 -21.86 1.26
N GLU A 225 -4.96 -22.19 0.21
CA GLU A 225 -6.42 -21.96 0.17
C GLU A 225 -7.15 -22.80 1.22
N ASN A 226 -6.77 -24.08 1.38
CA ASN A 226 -7.35 -24.96 2.38
C ASN A 226 -7.11 -24.45 3.81
N ALA A 227 -5.99 -23.77 4.06
CA ALA A 227 -5.68 -23.15 5.34
C ALA A 227 -6.36 -21.78 5.56
N GLY A 228 -7.00 -21.20 4.54
CA GLY A 228 -7.91 -20.06 4.68
C GLY A 228 -7.47 -18.75 4.00
N LEU A 229 -6.31 -18.70 3.36
CA LEU A 229 -5.91 -17.55 2.54
C LEU A 229 -6.41 -17.75 1.11
N SER A 230 -7.38 -16.94 0.67
CA SER A 230 -8.07 -17.13 -0.60
C SER A 230 -7.41 -16.36 -1.75
N PHE A 231 -7.19 -17.02 -2.90
CA PHE A 231 -6.75 -16.35 -4.12
C PHE A 231 -7.95 -15.88 -4.96
N VAL A 232 -8.44 -14.68 -4.65
CA VAL A 232 -9.69 -14.15 -5.23
C VAL A 232 -9.51 -13.54 -6.61
N GLY A 233 -8.28 -13.30 -7.06
CA GLY A 233 -7.96 -12.74 -8.38
C GLY A 233 -6.84 -13.51 -9.06
N LYS A 234 -7.01 -13.86 -10.34
CA LYS A 234 -6.03 -14.61 -11.13
C LYS A 234 -5.84 -13.98 -12.52
N ASP A 235 -4.72 -14.31 -13.18
CA ASP A 235 -4.49 -13.92 -14.57
C ASP A 235 -5.43 -14.67 -15.55
N GLU A 236 -5.35 -14.33 -16.83
CA GLU A 236 -6.15 -14.95 -17.89
C GLU A 236 -5.94 -16.47 -18.03
N THR A 237 -4.75 -16.96 -17.65
CA THR A 237 -4.42 -18.38 -17.70
C THR A 237 -4.90 -19.15 -16.47
N GLY A 238 -5.25 -18.43 -15.40
CA GLY A 238 -5.56 -19.01 -14.10
C GLY A 238 -4.34 -19.55 -13.34
N ARG A 239 -3.12 -19.48 -13.90
CA ARG A 239 -1.88 -19.95 -13.24
C ARG A 239 -1.29 -18.93 -12.29
N ARG A 240 -1.44 -17.63 -12.54
CA ARG A 240 -0.83 -16.59 -11.72
C ARG A 240 -1.86 -16.00 -10.76
N MET A 241 -1.49 -15.98 -9.49
CA MET A 241 -2.32 -15.41 -8.43
C MET A 241 -2.06 -13.91 -8.35
N GLU A 242 -3.10 -13.11 -8.48
CA GLU A 242 -2.99 -11.65 -8.61
C GLU A 242 -3.56 -10.90 -7.39
N ILE A 243 -4.49 -11.51 -6.66
CA ILE A 243 -5.12 -10.94 -5.46
C ILE A 243 -5.31 -12.03 -4.40
N VAL A 244 -4.85 -11.77 -3.19
CA VAL A 244 -5.09 -12.61 -1.99
C VAL A 244 -5.98 -11.87 -0.99
N GLU A 245 -6.88 -12.59 -0.34
CA GLU A 245 -7.69 -12.09 0.77
C GLU A 245 -7.73 -13.09 1.93
N LEU A 246 -7.70 -12.59 3.18
CA LEU A 246 -7.99 -13.40 4.36
C LEU A 246 -9.43 -13.14 4.82
N GLN A 247 -10.28 -14.17 4.79
CA GLN A 247 -11.73 -14.02 5.00
C GLN A 247 -12.07 -13.53 6.42
N ASN A 248 -11.43 -14.10 7.45
CA ASN A 248 -11.66 -13.81 8.87
C ASN A 248 -10.87 -12.59 9.39
N HIS A 249 -10.60 -11.61 8.53
CA HIS A 249 -9.88 -10.39 8.87
C HIS A 249 -10.63 -9.16 8.33
N PRO A 250 -10.72 -8.03 9.08
CA PRO A 250 -11.51 -6.86 8.67
C PRO A 250 -11.14 -6.38 7.27
N TYR A 251 -9.85 -6.24 7.01
CA TYR A 251 -9.31 -5.97 5.67
C TYR A 251 -7.89 -6.51 5.59
N PHE A 252 -7.67 -7.63 4.91
CA PHE A 252 -6.33 -8.16 4.63
C PHE A 252 -6.29 -8.50 3.16
N VAL A 253 -5.68 -7.61 2.38
CA VAL A 253 -5.62 -7.72 0.92
C VAL A 253 -4.17 -7.65 0.49
N GLY A 254 -3.74 -8.56 -0.36
CA GLY A 254 -2.47 -8.45 -1.08
C GLY A 254 -2.71 -8.50 -2.58
N VAL A 255 -1.99 -7.69 -3.35
CA VAL A 255 -2.07 -7.69 -4.82
C VAL A 255 -0.71 -7.72 -5.46
N GLN A 256 -0.59 -8.42 -6.60
CA GLN A 256 0.67 -8.54 -7.32
C GLN A 256 0.95 -7.32 -8.22
N PHE A 257 -0.11 -6.67 -8.69
CA PHE A 257 -0.02 -5.41 -9.44
C PHE A 257 0.23 -4.20 -8.52
N HIS A 258 0.46 -3.03 -9.14
CA HIS A 258 0.70 -1.75 -8.50
C HIS A 258 -0.52 -0.80 -8.66
N PRO A 259 -1.55 -0.93 -7.78
CA PRO A 259 -2.75 -0.11 -7.85
C PRO A 259 -2.48 1.40 -7.65
N GLU A 260 -1.35 1.76 -7.04
CA GLU A 260 -0.90 3.13 -6.84
C GLU A 260 -0.68 3.87 -8.17
N PHE A 261 -0.23 3.17 -9.23
CA PHE A 261 0.04 3.79 -10.53
C PHE A 261 -1.22 4.29 -11.24
N LYS A 262 -2.39 3.72 -10.91
CA LYS A 262 -3.68 4.13 -11.47
C LYS A 262 -4.50 5.03 -10.54
N SER A 263 -4.03 5.28 -9.32
CA SER A 263 -4.66 6.20 -8.37
C SER A 263 -4.56 7.65 -8.84
N ARG A 264 -5.63 8.45 -8.65
CA ARG A 264 -5.67 9.89 -8.96
C ARG A 264 -6.37 10.63 -7.81
N PRO A 265 -6.08 11.92 -7.55
CA PRO A 265 -6.76 12.68 -6.48
C PRO A 265 -8.30 12.65 -6.55
N GLY A 266 -8.89 12.77 -7.75
CA GLY A 266 -10.35 12.68 -7.94
C GLY A 266 -10.89 11.27 -8.21
N LYS A 267 -10.02 10.26 -8.24
CA LYS A 267 -10.37 8.85 -8.46
C LYS A 267 -9.33 7.98 -7.75
N PRO A 268 -9.41 7.87 -6.41
CA PRO A 268 -8.46 7.08 -5.66
C PRO A 268 -8.56 5.61 -6.08
N SER A 269 -7.45 4.89 -5.99
CA SER A 269 -7.47 3.45 -6.22
C SER A 269 -8.38 2.74 -5.21
N ALA A 270 -9.16 1.78 -5.70
CA ALA A 270 -10.20 1.09 -4.94
C ALA A 270 -9.64 0.38 -3.69
N LEU A 271 -8.43 -0.19 -3.79
CA LEU A 271 -7.80 -0.93 -2.68
C LEU A 271 -7.24 0.01 -1.60
N PHE A 272 -6.72 1.18 -2.00
CA PHE A 272 -6.33 2.22 -1.03
C PHE A 272 -7.55 2.78 -0.29
N LEU A 273 -8.66 3.02 -1.02
CA LEU A 273 -9.92 3.41 -0.39
C LEU A 273 -10.40 2.34 0.59
N GLY A 274 -10.30 1.06 0.24
CA GLY A 274 -10.61 -0.07 1.11
C GLY A 274 -9.80 -0.05 2.40
N LEU A 275 -8.47 0.11 2.30
CA LEU A 275 -7.58 0.19 3.47
C LEU A 275 -7.97 1.34 4.41
N ILE A 276 -8.15 2.55 3.87
CA ILE A 276 -8.49 3.73 4.68
C ILE A 276 -9.88 3.59 5.31
N ALA A 277 -10.85 3.06 4.56
CA ALA A 277 -12.19 2.81 5.07
C ALA A 277 -12.17 1.78 6.20
N ALA A 278 -11.36 0.73 6.08
CA ALA A 278 -11.17 -0.26 7.13
C ALA A 278 -10.51 0.33 8.37
N ALA A 279 -9.41 1.07 8.21
CA ALA A 279 -8.70 1.77 9.29
C ALA A 279 -9.58 2.82 10.00
N SER A 280 -10.61 3.32 9.32
CA SER A 280 -11.55 4.29 9.86
C SER A 280 -12.84 3.67 10.41
N GLY A 281 -13.02 2.34 10.32
CA GLY A 281 -14.24 1.66 10.75
C GLY A 281 -15.46 1.86 9.83
N CYS A 282 -15.24 2.33 8.60
CA CYS A 282 -16.30 2.68 7.64
C CYS A 282 -16.36 1.73 6.43
N LEU A 283 -15.60 0.63 6.42
CA LEU A 283 -15.50 -0.27 5.26
C LEU A 283 -16.86 -0.78 4.78
N GLU A 284 -17.72 -1.25 5.69
CA GLU A 284 -19.04 -1.78 5.32
C GLU A 284 -19.90 -0.76 4.58
N ALA A 285 -19.89 0.50 5.01
CA ALA A 285 -20.61 1.57 4.33
C ALA A 285 -20.07 1.80 2.90
N VAL A 286 -18.74 1.74 2.73
CA VAL A 286 -18.09 1.86 1.41
C VAL A 286 -18.44 0.68 0.51
N LEU A 287 -18.40 -0.56 1.02
CA LEU A 287 -18.74 -1.75 0.24
C LEU A 287 -20.21 -1.73 -0.22
N GLN A 288 -21.13 -1.27 0.62
CA GLN A 288 -22.54 -1.14 0.27
C GLN A 288 -22.81 -0.03 -0.76
N ALA A 289 -22.06 1.07 -0.71
CA ALA A 289 -22.18 2.17 -1.67
C ALA A 289 -21.70 1.76 -3.07
N SER A 290 -20.59 1.04 -3.17
CA SER A 290 -20.02 0.57 -4.44
C SER A 290 -20.95 -0.38 -5.21
N GLY A 291 -21.82 -1.11 -4.52
CA GLY A 291 -22.83 -1.98 -5.15
C GLY A 291 -24.02 -1.24 -5.79
N LYS A 292 -24.23 0.05 -5.50
CA LYS A 292 -25.42 0.81 -5.94
C LYS A 292 -25.20 1.68 -7.19
N VAL A 293 -24.00 1.71 -7.77
CA VAL A 293 -23.64 2.61 -8.89
C VAL A 293 -24.21 2.17 -10.24
N SER A 294 -24.88 1.01 -10.34
CA SER A 294 -25.35 0.43 -11.62
C SER A 294 -26.77 0.85 -12.08
N LYS A 295 -27.44 1.82 -11.42
CA LYS A 295 -28.73 2.35 -11.90
C LYS A 295 -28.85 3.86 -11.75
N VAL A 296 -28.17 4.62 -12.62
CA VAL A 296 -28.67 5.95 -13.00
C VAL A 296 -28.93 5.93 -14.49
N SER A 297 -30.20 5.75 -14.83
CA SER A 297 -30.76 5.94 -16.15
C SER A 297 -30.45 7.36 -16.63
N THR A 298 -29.79 7.48 -17.77
CA THR A 298 -29.58 8.73 -18.51
C THR A 298 -30.92 9.27 -18.99
N THR A 299 -31.65 9.95 -18.12
CA THR A 299 -32.81 10.75 -18.52
C THR A 299 -32.37 12.20 -18.56
N ARG A 300 -32.20 12.72 -19.78
CA ARG A 300 -32.01 14.15 -20.04
C ARG A 300 -33.16 14.92 -19.41
N VAL A 301 -32.88 15.84 -18.48
CA VAL A 301 -33.80 16.91 -18.13
C VAL A 301 -33.04 18.22 -18.13
N ALA A 302 -33.61 19.17 -18.87
CA ALA A 302 -33.06 20.46 -19.26
C ALA A 302 -32.99 21.49 -18.11
N ASN A 303 -32.26 22.56 -18.41
CA ASN A 303 -32.07 23.79 -17.63
C ASN A 303 -33.26 24.20 -16.75
N GLY A 304 -32.97 24.36 -15.45
CA GLY A 304 -33.83 25.04 -14.48
C GLY A 304 -32.96 25.73 -13.41
N ALA A 305 -33.15 27.04 -13.27
CA ALA A 305 -32.39 27.91 -12.37
C ALA A 305 -32.83 27.82 -10.90
N ALA A 306 -31.93 28.26 -10.01
CA ALA A 306 -32.11 28.63 -8.60
C ALA A 306 -32.29 27.45 -7.61
N THR A 307 -31.72 27.39 -6.40
CA THR A 307 -31.24 28.40 -5.44
C THR A 307 -30.18 27.77 -4.52
N GLY A 308 -29.16 28.53 -4.12
CA GLY A 308 -28.18 28.11 -3.12
C GLY A 308 -28.75 28.16 -1.70
N LYS A 309 -28.51 27.11 -0.90
CA LYS A 309 -28.78 27.14 0.55
C LYS A 309 -27.59 27.76 1.28
N VAL A 310 -27.84 28.91 1.87
CA VAL A 310 -26.97 29.63 2.82
C VAL A 310 -27.03 28.92 4.17
N TYR A 311 -25.86 28.56 4.72
CA TYR A 311 -25.73 28.21 6.13
C TYR A 311 -25.42 29.49 6.91
N GLN A 312 -26.39 29.94 7.73
CA GLN A 312 -26.17 30.97 8.73
C GLN A 312 -25.56 30.34 9.99
N ASN A 313 -24.40 30.84 10.40
CA ASN A 313 -24.13 31.15 11.81
C ASN A 313 -22.98 32.16 11.86
N GLY A 314 -23.30 33.33 12.42
CA GLY A 314 -22.47 34.52 12.36
C GLY A 314 -21.32 34.55 13.36
N ASN A 315 -20.34 35.38 13.04
CA ASN A 315 -19.95 36.47 13.94
C ASN A 315 -19.45 37.64 13.10
N VAL A 316 -20.05 38.80 13.36
CA VAL A 316 -19.73 40.09 12.76
C VAL A 316 -18.49 40.63 13.45
N TYR A 317 -17.43 40.93 12.69
CA TYR A 317 -16.46 41.94 13.08
C TYR A 317 -16.40 43.02 12.00
N SER A 318 -16.49 44.25 12.47
CA SER A 318 -16.76 45.49 11.77
C SER A 318 -15.66 45.93 10.81
N ASN A 319 -16.09 46.55 9.71
CA ASN A 319 -15.30 47.30 8.74
C ASN A 319 -14.34 48.34 9.37
N GLY A 320 -13.11 48.36 8.87
CA GLY A 320 -12.19 49.50 8.91
C GLY A 320 -11.79 49.89 7.48
N ASN A 321 -12.03 51.15 7.14
CA ASN A 321 -11.97 51.73 5.79
C ASN A 321 -10.55 51.79 5.17
N GLY A 322 -10.49 51.42 3.88
CA GLY A 322 -9.89 52.15 2.73
C GLY A 322 -8.51 52.81 2.82
N LEU A 323 -7.67 52.55 1.82
CA LEU A 323 -7.35 53.53 0.75
C LEU A 323 -6.49 52.89 -0.35
N HIS A 324 -6.77 53.30 -1.58
CA HIS A 324 -6.02 53.04 -2.80
C HIS A 324 -4.56 53.49 -2.70
N HIS A 325 -3.63 52.63 -3.10
CA HIS A 325 -2.68 52.85 -4.21
C HIS A 325 -1.99 51.54 -4.58
#